data_AF-A0A496UXL7-F1
#
_entry.id   AF-A0A496UXL7-F1
#
_cell.length_a   1.000
_cell.length_b   1.000
_cell.length_c   1.000
_cell.angle_alpha   90.00
_cell.angle_beta   90.00
_cell.angle_gamma   90.00
#
_symmetry.space_group_name_H-M   'P 1'
#
loop_
_entity.id
_entity.type
_entity.pdbx_description
1 polymer ?
#
loop_
_entity_poly.entity_id
_entity_poly.type
_entity_poly.pdbx_seq_one_letter_code
_entity_poly.pdbx_strand_id
1 'polypeptide(L)'
;MIVQGQARDKSGIRDKYRVRHIGRILLLLSTLLLLTGGCGGNDDNRDEFPQVRPLPCPIVVNASGWRDFDDLVTRIAGGRDVTRDDLVDLAESPSFAVWSASFPSGGAPNQTRITNWLAKAFADEIGIEHKHKMNSEQRDFSRSYLWSRDRRDLINQRLHELDDGLWCELDKRLRRWVPADDLPDTVRIEVLPSRPELRYYENHIFIDSGVIAAGNNSQLLGQLTALAYRNLAVPVGPGPLASSGTAAIASLFKSLAYEGVASWLEDIPNTIFAPEHPVLGSVQLVPEDFWDTSIRSLASLDRHLPAVLEDPDGDTEAVAEIVEGAVSAGLINRGGWCMASTIVAVLGEERLLEVAHSVPEFVAAYQEATRNNAKPLPPRHEVPGAYQRAMPPFSPGTWDGLLPLLEEYFSRTGDLDQ
;
A
#
# COMPACT_ATOMS: atom_id res chain seq x y z
N MET A 1 6.92 -1.65 1.18
CA MET A 1 5.93 -0.56 1.24
C MET A 1 4.94 -0.92 2.32
N ILE A 2 4.95 -0.22 3.46
CA ILE A 2 3.98 -0.47 4.53
C ILE A 2 2.74 0.34 4.14
N VAL A 3 1.80 -0.27 3.42
CA VAL A 3 0.45 0.28 3.31
C VAL A 3 -0.15 0.21 4.70
N GLN A 4 -0.25 1.34 5.39
CA GLN A 4 -0.94 1.41 6.68
C GLN A 4 -2.40 1.78 6.42
N GLY A 5 -3.25 0.78 6.17
CA GLY A 5 -4.69 0.94 6.31
C GLY A 5 -5.03 1.09 7.80
N GLN A 6 -5.80 2.12 8.16
CA GLN A 6 -6.24 2.29 9.54
C GLN A 6 -7.56 1.53 9.76
N ALA A 7 -7.48 0.36 10.39
CA ALA A 7 -8.64 -0.16 11.11
C ALA A 7 -8.76 0.62 12.42
N ARG A 8 -9.88 1.34 12.61
CA ARG A 8 -10.24 1.92 13.91
C ARG A 8 -10.49 0.77 14.88
N ASP A 9 -9.59 0.55 15.84
CA ASP A 9 -9.96 -0.12 17.08
C ASP A 9 -9.23 0.47 18.30
N LYS A 10 -10.02 0.68 19.36
CA LYS A 10 -9.62 1.24 20.65
C LYS A 10 -9.65 0.12 21.69
N SER A 11 -8.53 -0.58 21.87
CA SER A 11 -8.22 -1.18 23.18
C SER A 11 -6.74 -1.52 23.27
N GLY A 12 -6.05 -0.90 24.22
CA GLY A 12 -4.68 -1.25 24.54
C GLY A 12 -4.61 -2.53 25.37
N ILE A 13 -3.57 -3.32 25.16
CA ILE A 13 -2.72 -3.95 26.20
C ILE A 13 -1.43 -4.44 25.52
N ARG A 14 -0.35 -4.28 26.28
CA ARG A 14 1.04 -4.64 26.00
C ARG A 14 1.19 -6.15 25.71
N ASP A 15 2.05 -6.54 24.78
CA ASP A 15 3.31 -7.18 25.20
C ASP A 15 4.41 -7.27 24.13
N LYS A 16 5.63 -7.34 24.65
CA LYS A 16 6.91 -7.24 23.96
C LYS A 16 7.34 -8.61 23.41
N TYR A 17 7.61 -8.71 22.11
CA TYR A 17 8.60 -9.69 21.63
C TYR A 17 9.58 -9.08 20.62
N ARG A 18 10.84 -9.06 21.05
CA ARG A 18 12.04 -8.76 20.28
C ARG A 18 12.33 -9.94 19.35
N VAL A 19 12.62 -9.65 18.07
CA VAL A 19 13.59 -10.44 17.32
C VAL A 19 14.65 -9.49 16.77
N ARG A 20 15.85 -9.62 17.35
CA ARG A 20 17.08 -8.97 16.92
C ARG A 20 17.89 -9.98 16.08
N HIS A 21 18.61 -9.44 15.11
CA HIS A 21 19.85 -9.94 14.49
C HIS A 21 19.75 -10.96 13.36
N ILE A 22 20.09 -10.49 12.15
CA ILE A 22 21.28 -10.84 11.35
C ILE A 22 21.67 -9.52 10.60
N GLY A 23 22.90 -9.02 10.45
CA GLY A 23 24.23 -9.57 10.66
C GLY A 23 25.22 -9.25 9.53
N ARG A 24 25.29 -7.99 9.05
CA ARG A 24 26.49 -7.17 8.68
C ARG A 24 27.68 -7.77 7.85
N ILE A 25 28.24 -6.91 6.94
CA ILE A 25 29.66 -6.75 6.45
C ILE A 25 29.94 -7.32 5.01
N LEU A 26 30.70 -6.76 4.01
CA LEU A 26 31.92 -5.88 3.83
C LEU A 26 31.90 -5.25 2.37
N LEU A 27 32.03 -3.93 2.07
CA LEU A 27 33.22 -3.05 1.75
C LEU A 27 34.10 -3.48 0.52
N LEU A 28 34.28 -2.70 -0.58
CA LEU A 28 35.20 -1.55 -0.85
C LEU A 28 35.03 -1.06 -2.34
N LEU A 29 34.91 0.26 -2.65
CA LEU A 29 35.91 1.21 -3.26
C LEU A 29 36.41 0.82 -4.68
N SER A 30 36.55 1.63 -5.75
CA SER A 30 36.65 3.09 -6.06
C SER A 30 36.63 3.21 -7.61
N THR A 31 36.30 4.31 -8.33
CA THR A 31 37.21 5.43 -8.72
C THR A 31 36.53 6.28 -9.82
N LEU A 32 36.48 7.62 -9.64
CA LEU A 32 36.70 8.79 -10.56
C LEU A 32 36.43 8.70 -12.09
N LEU A 33 36.11 9.74 -12.89
CA LEU A 33 35.84 11.19 -12.79
C LEU A 33 35.52 11.69 -14.23
N LEU A 34 34.90 12.88 -14.34
CA LEU A 34 34.98 13.92 -15.40
C LEU A 34 33.90 14.05 -16.50
N LEU A 35 33.04 15.05 -16.25
CA LEU A 35 32.81 16.30 -17.02
C LEU A 35 32.47 16.22 -18.52
N THR A 36 31.35 16.85 -18.90
CA THR A 36 31.38 18.16 -19.60
C THR A 36 30.11 18.95 -19.27
N GLY A 37 30.24 20.28 -19.22
CA GLY A 37 29.19 21.20 -18.80
C GLY A 37 28.21 21.60 -19.89
N GLY A 38 27.09 22.17 -19.46
CA GLY A 38 26.14 22.92 -20.27
C GLY A 38 25.72 24.16 -19.48
N CYS A 39 25.82 25.31 -20.13
CA CYS A 39 25.67 26.65 -19.57
C CYS A 39 24.23 26.94 -19.11
N GLY A 40 24.13 27.90 -18.18
CA GLY A 40 22.87 28.38 -17.63
C GLY A 40 21.85 28.83 -18.67
N GLY A 41 20.66 28.26 -18.56
CA GLY A 41 19.41 28.89 -18.97
C GLY A 41 18.79 29.56 -17.75
N ASN A 42 18.44 30.83 -17.90
CA ASN A 42 17.62 31.56 -16.95
C ASN A 42 16.17 31.07 -17.16
N ASP A 43 15.76 30.02 -16.45
CA ASP A 43 14.40 29.46 -16.50
C ASP A 43 13.44 30.34 -15.69
N ASP A 44 13.04 31.48 -16.26
CA ASP A 44 11.92 32.31 -15.78
C ASP A 44 10.56 31.86 -16.37
N ASN A 45 10.51 30.71 -17.07
CA ASN A 45 9.27 30.06 -17.51
C ASN A 45 8.98 28.82 -16.65
N ARG A 46 8.89 29.00 -15.33
CA ARG A 46 8.24 27.99 -14.49
C ARG A 46 6.74 28.17 -14.66
N ASP A 47 6.10 27.23 -15.35
CA ASP A 47 4.65 27.07 -15.27
C ASP A 47 4.31 26.82 -13.79
N GLU A 48 3.91 27.87 -13.07
CA GLU A 48 3.54 27.79 -11.66
C GLU A 48 2.41 26.77 -11.51
N PHE A 49 2.72 25.61 -10.93
CA PHE A 49 1.72 24.63 -10.56
C PHE A 49 0.77 25.29 -9.54
N PRO A 50 -0.54 25.43 -9.79
CA PRO A 50 -1.43 26.18 -8.90
C PRO A 50 -1.61 25.52 -7.53
N GLN A 51 -1.63 26.33 -6.45
CA GLN A 51 -2.13 26.06 -5.07
C GLN A 51 -2.85 24.74 -4.85
N VAL A 52 -4.09 24.83 -5.30
CA VAL A 52 -5.14 23.84 -5.22
C VAL A 52 -5.83 23.99 -6.57
N ARG A 53 -5.82 22.93 -7.38
CA ARG A 53 -6.39 23.00 -8.72
C ARG A 53 -7.74 22.29 -8.75
N PRO A 54 -8.84 22.98 -9.08
CA PRO A 54 -10.09 22.30 -9.38
C PRO A 54 -9.94 21.56 -10.71
N LEU A 55 -10.16 20.26 -10.68
CA LEU A 55 -10.21 19.40 -11.87
C LEU A 55 -11.66 19.27 -12.34
N PRO A 56 -11.91 18.80 -13.58
CA PRO A 56 -13.28 18.50 -14.05
C PRO A 56 -13.91 17.27 -13.38
N CYS A 57 -13.22 16.68 -12.41
CA CYS A 57 -13.64 15.56 -11.58
C CYS A 57 -13.51 15.95 -10.09
N PRO A 58 -14.18 15.26 -9.16
CA PRO A 58 -14.17 15.56 -7.72
C PRO A 58 -12.88 15.09 -7.02
N ILE A 59 -11.73 15.39 -7.63
CA ILE A 59 -10.42 15.27 -7.02
C ILE A 59 -9.83 16.66 -6.85
N VAL A 60 -9.33 16.92 -5.64
CA VAL A 60 -8.60 18.14 -5.32
C VAL A 60 -7.17 17.75 -4.99
N VAL A 61 -6.22 18.21 -5.81
CA VAL A 61 -4.79 17.98 -5.58
C VAL A 61 -4.20 19.20 -4.89
N ASN A 62 -3.63 18.98 -3.71
CA ASN A 62 -2.84 19.94 -2.97
C ASN A 62 -1.36 19.53 -3.03
N ALA A 63 -0.57 20.31 -3.78
CA ALA A 63 0.86 20.14 -3.91
C ALA A 63 1.64 21.27 -3.20
N SER A 64 1.04 21.94 -2.21
CA SER A 64 1.74 22.99 -1.45
C SER A 64 2.94 22.44 -0.68
N GLY A 65 2.78 21.29 -0.01
CA GLY A 65 3.89 20.65 0.72
C GLY A 65 5.09 20.29 -0.17
N TRP A 66 4.85 19.84 -1.41
CA TRP A 66 5.89 19.63 -2.40
C TRP A 66 6.56 20.93 -2.86
N ARG A 67 5.79 22.00 -3.10
CA ARG A 67 6.34 23.29 -3.54
C ARG A 67 7.13 24.01 -2.48
N ASP A 68 6.64 24.05 -1.24
CA ASP A 68 7.39 24.64 -0.12
C ASP A 68 8.77 23.97 0.00
N PHE A 69 8.83 22.66 -0.24
CA PHE A 69 10.08 21.92 -0.33
C PHE A 69 10.91 22.27 -1.58
N ASP A 70 10.33 22.27 -2.78
CA ASP A 70 11.08 22.59 -4.00
C ASP A 70 11.66 24.03 -3.98
N ASP A 71 10.93 24.97 -3.37
CA ASP A 71 11.39 26.34 -3.13
C ASP A 71 12.57 26.38 -2.15
N LEU A 72 12.49 25.63 -1.04
CA LEU A 72 13.61 25.47 -0.11
C LEU A 72 14.85 24.92 -0.83
N VAL A 73 14.69 23.88 -1.64
CA VAL A 73 15.81 23.27 -2.37
C VAL A 73 16.34 24.19 -3.46
N THR A 74 15.47 24.94 -4.15
CA THR A 74 15.89 25.93 -5.15
C THR A 74 16.75 27.02 -4.49
N ARG A 75 16.39 27.47 -3.28
CA ARG A 75 17.21 28.41 -2.52
C ARG A 75 18.59 27.84 -2.17
N ILE A 76 18.65 26.58 -1.73
CA ILE A 76 19.92 25.86 -1.47
C ILE A 76 20.78 25.82 -2.73
N ALA A 77 20.21 25.39 -3.86
CA ALA A 77 20.93 25.27 -5.12
C ALA A 77 21.44 26.63 -5.65
N GLY A 78 20.71 27.72 -5.35
CA GLY A 78 21.13 29.09 -5.62
C GLY A 78 22.18 29.66 -4.66
N GLY A 79 22.71 28.85 -3.73
CA GLY A 79 23.73 29.25 -2.77
C GLY A 79 23.22 30.13 -1.63
N ARG A 80 21.91 30.15 -1.37
CA ARG A 80 21.37 30.79 -0.16
C ARG A 80 21.52 29.85 1.03
N ASP A 81 21.93 30.42 2.15
CA ASP A 81 21.94 29.72 3.43
C ASP A 81 20.51 29.31 3.80
N VAL A 82 20.34 28.04 4.17
CA VAL A 82 19.11 27.56 4.80
C VAL A 82 19.28 27.63 6.30
N THR A 83 18.29 28.24 6.95
CA THR A 83 18.28 28.37 8.41
C THR A 83 17.45 27.27 9.04
N ARG A 84 17.59 27.11 10.35
CA ARG A 84 16.69 26.25 11.11
C ARG A 84 15.24 26.75 11.06
N ASP A 85 15.03 28.05 10.98
CA ASP A 85 13.70 28.66 10.93
C ASP A 85 12.99 28.30 9.61
N ASP A 86 13.71 28.25 8.48
CA ASP A 86 13.16 27.73 7.22
C ASP A 86 12.63 26.29 7.33
N LEU A 87 13.29 25.46 8.15
CA LEU A 87 12.87 24.07 8.40
C LEU A 87 11.71 24.00 9.41
N VAL A 88 11.57 25.00 10.27
CA VAL A 88 10.40 25.15 11.15
C VAL A 88 9.20 25.53 10.30
N ASP A 89 9.33 26.54 9.44
CA ASP A 89 8.27 27.01 8.54
C ASP A 89 7.77 25.86 7.64
N LEU A 90 8.68 25.08 7.06
CA LEU A 90 8.31 23.90 6.27
C LEU A 90 7.55 22.86 7.13
N ALA A 91 8.01 22.59 8.35
CA ALA A 91 7.36 21.62 9.25
C ALA A 91 6.00 22.12 9.80
N GLU A 92 5.76 23.43 9.80
CA GLU A 92 4.49 24.07 10.18
C GLU A 92 3.51 24.18 9.01
N SER A 93 3.91 23.80 7.79
CA SER A 93 3.04 23.93 6.64
C SER A 93 1.76 23.11 6.81
N PRO A 94 0.63 23.57 6.25
CA PRO A 94 -0.65 22.86 6.38
C PRO A 94 -0.57 21.39 5.98
N SER A 95 0.17 21.04 4.91
CA SER A 95 0.32 19.66 4.47
C SER A 95 1.04 18.78 5.51
N PHE A 96 2.07 19.28 6.19
CA PHE A 96 2.72 18.53 7.28
C PHE A 96 1.85 18.41 8.52
N ALA A 97 1.03 19.42 8.81
CA ALA A 97 0.08 19.36 9.92
C ALA A 97 -0.95 18.23 9.73
N VAL A 98 -1.56 18.13 8.54
CA VAL A 98 -2.53 17.05 8.25
C VAL A 98 -1.82 15.70 8.13
N TRP A 99 -0.63 15.65 7.50
CA TRP A 99 0.16 14.41 7.44
C TRP A 99 0.55 13.92 8.85
N SER A 100 0.95 14.81 9.76
CA SER A 100 1.25 14.44 11.15
C SER A 100 0.01 13.93 11.89
N ALA A 101 -1.14 14.56 11.69
CA ALA A 101 -2.42 14.14 12.28
C ALA A 101 -2.88 12.75 11.80
N SER A 102 -2.43 12.31 10.62
CA SER A 102 -2.78 11.00 10.05
C SER A 102 -2.17 9.78 10.76
N PHE A 103 -1.29 9.99 11.75
CA PHE A 103 -0.66 8.91 12.51
C PHE A 103 -1.49 8.53 13.75
N PRO A 104 -1.48 7.24 14.16
CA PRO A 104 -2.14 6.80 15.39
C PRO A 104 -1.68 7.59 16.62
N SER A 105 -2.60 7.74 17.58
CA SER A 105 -2.36 8.45 18.84
C SER A 105 -1.12 7.90 19.57
N GLY A 106 -0.08 8.73 19.72
CA GLY A 106 1.19 8.36 20.35
C GLY A 106 2.34 8.01 19.38
N GLY A 107 2.05 7.84 18.09
CA GLY A 107 3.05 7.64 17.02
C GLY A 107 3.35 8.88 16.18
N ALA A 108 2.45 9.88 16.19
CA ALA A 108 2.52 11.06 15.36
C ALA A 108 3.83 11.86 15.55
N PRO A 109 4.56 12.16 14.45
CA PRO A 109 5.70 13.04 14.53
C PRO A 109 5.21 14.47 14.76
N ASN A 110 5.36 14.99 15.98
CA ASN A 110 5.08 16.40 16.24
C ASN A 110 6.03 17.31 15.44
N GLN A 111 5.66 18.57 15.32
CA GLN A 111 6.42 19.58 14.57
C GLN A 111 7.92 19.58 14.96
N THR A 112 8.25 19.60 16.25
CA THR A 112 9.65 19.53 16.71
C THR A 112 10.40 18.31 16.17
N ARG A 113 9.72 17.15 16.11
CA ARG A 113 10.29 15.91 15.56
C ARG A 113 10.50 16.02 14.05
N ILE A 114 9.54 16.59 13.31
CA ILE A 114 9.65 16.84 11.86
C ILE A 114 10.81 17.79 11.56
N THR A 115 10.88 18.96 12.22
CA THR A 115 11.99 19.92 12.07
C THR A 115 13.34 19.25 12.37
N ASN A 116 13.43 18.41 13.39
CA ASN A 116 14.66 17.67 13.70
C ASN A 116 15.01 16.61 12.66
N TRP A 117 14.03 16.05 11.94
CA TRP A 117 14.27 15.13 10.84
C TRP A 117 14.73 15.87 9.59
N LEU A 118 14.10 17.00 9.26
CA LEU A 118 14.53 17.92 8.20
C LEU A 118 15.95 18.41 8.45
N ALA A 119 16.26 18.86 9.67
CA ALA A 119 17.60 19.32 10.03
C ALA A 119 18.67 18.23 9.90
N LYS A 120 18.29 16.96 9.99
CA LYS A 120 19.21 15.84 9.72
C LYS A 120 19.37 15.58 8.23
N ALA A 121 18.32 15.79 7.43
CA ALA A 121 18.41 15.67 5.98
C ALA A 121 19.27 16.77 5.37
N PHE A 122 19.21 17.98 5.92
CA PHE A 122 19.95 19.18 5.47
C PHE A 122 21.15 19.53 6.36
N ALA A 123 21.74 18.53 7.04
CA ALA A 123 22.74 18.79 8.08
C ALA A 123 23.98 19.53 7.57
N ASP A 124 24.41 19.22 6.34
CA ASP A 124 25.55 19.85 5.68
C ASP A 124 25.22 21.32 5.31
N GLU A 125 24.01 21.57 4.82
CA GLU A 125 23.53 22.88 4.40
C GLU A 125 23.31 23.85 5.57
N ILE A 126 22.91 23.34 6.74
CA ILE A 126 22.64 24.16 7.94
C ILE A 126 23.78 24.11 8.96
N GLY A 127 24.91 23.48 8.62
CA GLY A 127 26.12 23.43 9.46
C GLY A 127 25.95 22.69 10.79
N ILE A 128 25.07 21.68 10.85
CA ILE A 128 24.84 20.91 12.08
C ILE A 128 25.61 19.59 12.05
N GLU A 129 26.55 19.42 13.00
CA GLU A 129 27.19 18.12 13.23
C GLU A 129 26.20 17.08 13.77
N HIS A 130 26.23 15.87 13.21
CA HIS A 130 25.45 14.74 13.68
C HIS A 130 25.96 14.21 15.04
N LYS A 131 25.56 14.85 16.14
CA LYS A 131 25.93 14.41 17.52
C LYS A 131 25.35 13.05 17.91
N HIS A 132 24.28 12.59 17.26
CA HIS A 132 23.60 11.34 17.59
C HIS A 132 23.29 10.50 16.35
N LYS A 133 23.50 9.19 16.49
CA LYS A 133 23.14 8.20 15.46
C LYS A 133 21.64 8.27 15.16
N MET A 134 21.30 8.39 13.89
CA MET A 134 19.91 8.35 13.42
C MET A 134 19.26 6.98 13.67
N ASN A 135 18.02 6.97 14.14
CA ASN A 135 17.22 5.74 14.18
C ASN A 135 16.82 5.31 12.74
N SER A 136 16.14 4.17 12.56
CA SER A 136 15.72 3.73 11.21
C SER A 136 14.81 4.75 10.53
N GLU A 137 13.76 5.21 11.21
CA GLU A 137 12.79 6.15 10.64
C GLU A 137 13.42 7.45 10.17
N GLN A 138 14.33 8.02 10.97
CA GLN A 138 15.07 9.23 10.62
C GLN A 138 15.95 9.03 9.39
N ARG A 139 16.59 7.86 9.26
CA ARG A 139 17.41 7.54 8.09
C ARG A 139 16.55 7.38 6.85
N ASP A 140 15.42 6.68 6.95
CA ASP A 140 14.54 6.44 5.82
C ASP A 140 13.91 7.75 5.35
N PHE A 141 13.42 8.59 6.28
CA PHE A 141 12.94 9.94 6.00
C PHE A 141 14.01 10.80 5.32
N SER A 142 15.20 10.93 5.93
CA SER A 142 16.29 11.74 5.37
C SER A 142 16.71 11.26 3.98
N ARG A 143 16.79 9.94 3.76
CA ARG A 143 17.13 9.37 2.46
C ARG A 143 16.04 9.63 1.41
N SER A 144 14.75 9.50 1.78
CA SER A 144 13.64 9.80 0.87
C SER A 144 13.61 11.27 0.46
N TYR A 145 13.90 12.16 1.42
CA TYR A 145 14.01 13.60 1.20
C TYR A 145 15.12 13.97 0.24
N LEU A 146 16.33 13.49 0.50
CA LEU A 146 17.48 13.72 -0.38
C LEU A 146 17.24 13.12 -1.78
N TRP A 147 16.59 11.96 -1.85
CA TRP A 147 16.20 11.37 -3.12
C TRP A 147 15.22 12.25 -3.91
N SER A 148 14.19 12.77 -3.23
CA SER A 148 13.22 13.69 -3.85
C SER A 148 13.88 14.99 -4.30
N ARG A 149 14.83 15.52 -3.51
CA ARG A 149 15.66 16.69 -3.84
C ARG A 149 16.42 16.53 -5.14
N ASP A 150 17.03 15.36 -5.33
CA ASP A 150 17.88 15.06 -6.46
C ASP A 150 17.06 14.70 -7.72
N ARG A 151 15.73 14.53 -7.60
CA ARG A 151 14.80 14.16 -8.68
C ARG A 151 13.63 15.14 -8.86
N ARG A 152 13.79 16.40 -8.45
CA ARG A 152 12.73 17.43 -8.51
C ARG A 152 12.13 17.61 -9.89
N ASP A 153 12.96 17.71 -10.93
CA ASP A 153 12.49 17.88 -12.31
C ASP A 153 11.63 16.72 -12.77
N LEU A 154 12.03 15.49 -12.44
CA LEU A 154 11.25 14.29 -12.72
C LEU A 154 9.92 14.30 -11.96
N ILE A 155 9.91 14.69 -10.69
CA ILE A 155 8.68 14.76 -9.89
C ILE A 155 7.73 15.81 -10.46
N ASN A 156 8.22 17.00 -10.79
CA ASN A 156 7.44 18.06 -11.43
C ASN A 156 6.87 17.58 -12.77
N GLN A 157 7.67 16.93 -13.62
CA GLN A 157 7.21 16.32 -14.85
C GLN A 157 6.08 15.31 -14.62
N ARG A 158 6.24 14.39 -13.66
CA ARG A 158 5.22 13.38 -13.34
C ARG A 158 3.93 14.00 -12.80
N LEU A 159 4.04 15.05 -11.97
CA LEU A 159 2.89 15.79 -11.49
C LEU A 159 2.13 16.44 -12.66
N HIS A 160 2.82 17.03 -13.65
CA HIS A 160 2.20 17.54 -14.86
C HIS A 160 1.50 16.44 -15.66
N GLU A 161 2.15 15.30 -15.87
CA GLU A 161 1.53 14.14 -16.55
C GLU A 161 0.28 13.64 -15.82
N LEU A 162 0.25 13.73 -14.48
CA LEU A 162 -0.92 13.35 -13.69
C LEU A 162 -2.08 14.34 -13.85
N ASP A 163 -1.75 15.63 -13.97
CA ASP A 163 -2.69 16.72 -14.23
C ASP A 163 -3.32 16.65 -15.63
N ASP A 164 -2.65 16.02 -16.59
CA ASP A 164 -3.13 15.76 -17.96
C ASP A 164 -4.18 14.64 -18.02
N GLY A 165 -5.06 14.59 -17.02
CA GLY A 165 -6.27 13.75 -16.97
C GLY A 165 -6.17 12.47 -16.15
N LEU A 166 -4.98 12.09 -15.68
CA LEU A 166 -4.83 10.86 -14.88
C LEU A 166 -5.47 10.97 -13.49
N TRP A 167 -5.57 12.16 -12.90
CA TRP A 167 -6.39 12.34 -11.70
C TRP A 167 -7.87 12.04 -11.95
N CYS A 168 -8.42 12.43 -13.10
CA CYS A 168 -9.81 12.07 -13.41
C CYS A 168 -9.96 10.60 -13.81
N GLU A 169 -8.89 9.95 -14.25
CA GLU A 169 -8.85 8.48 -14.34
C GLU A 169 -8.87 7.82 -12.96
N LEU A 170 -8.19 8.39 -11.96
CA LEU A 170 -8.31 7.93 -10.57
C LEU A 170 -9.76 8.00 -10.08
N ASP A 171 -10.46 9.12 -10.29
CA ASP A 171 -11.89 9.25 -9.88
C ASP A 171 -12.77 8.16 -10.50
N LYS A 172 -12.59 7.87 -11.81
CA LYS A 172 -13.32 6.79 -12.47
C LYS A 172 -13.03 5.43 -11.85
N ARG A 173 -11.77 5.14 -11.51
CA ARG A 173 -11.37 3.90 -10.84
C ARG A 173 -11.96 3.81 -9.44
N LEU A 174 -11.95 4.90 -8.68
CA LEU A 174 -12.55 4.95 -7.34
C LEU A 174 -14.05 4.71 -7.40
N ARG A 175 -14.77 5.38 -8.30
CA ARG A 175 -16.22 5.19 -8.50
C ARG A 175 -16.60 3.80 -8.99
N ARG A 176 -15.66 3.11 -9.64
CA ARG A 176 -15.85 1.72 -10.05
C ARG A 176 -15.77 0.80 -8.83
N TRP A 177 -14.72 0.93 -8.01
CA TRP A 177 -14.39 -0.06 -6.99
C TRP A 177 -14.84 0.27 -5.56
N VAL A 178 -15.26 1.50 -5.27
CA VAL A 178 -15.74 1.92 -3.95
C VAL A 178 -17.25 2.12 -4.02
N PRO A 179 -18.04 1.56 -3.08
CA PRO A 179 -19.47 1.80 -3.02
C PRO A 179 -19.78 3.29 -3.01
N ALA A 180 -20.84 3.70 -3.72
CA ALA A 180 -21.15 5.11 -3.91
C ALA A 180 -21.43 5.85 -2.58
N ASP A 181 -21.98 5.14 -1.59
CA ASP A 181 -22.30 5.69 -0.27
C ASP A 181 -21.06 5.87 0.63
N ASP A 182 -19.97 5.14 0.34
CA ASP A 182 -18.70 5.23 1.07
C ASP A 182 -17.69 6.18 0.40
N LEU A 183 -17.86 6.46 -0.90
CA LEU A 183 -16.98 7.36 -1.62
C LEU A 183 -17.30 8.82 -1.26
N PRO A 184 -16.33 9.59 -0.73
CA PRO A 184 -16.59 10.99 -0.40
C PRO A 184 -16.87 11.84 -1.65
N ASP A 185 -17.69 12.87 -1.49
CA ASP A 185 -18.00 13.86 -2.54
C ASP A 185 -16.75 14.49 -3.17
N THR A 186 -15.63 14.51 -2.45
CA THR A 186 -14.34 14.98 -2.93
C THR A 186 -13.22 14.20 -2.27
N VAL A 187 -12.33 13.64 -3.10
CA VAL A 187 -11.07 13.02 -2.65
C VAL A 187 -9.96 14.05 -2.70
N ARG A 188 -9.24 14.23 -1.60
CA ARG A 188 -8.11 15.16 -1.51
C ARG A 188 -6.81 14.40 -1.65
N ILE A 189 -5.93 14.85 -2.54
CA ILE A 189 -4.58 14.30 -2.72
C ILE A 189 -3.58 15.31 -2.15
N GLU A 190 -2.78 14.89 -1.17
CA GLU A 190 -1.73 15.71 -0.56
C GLU A 190 -0.37 15.19 -1.03
N VAL A 191 0.38 16.01 -1.76
CA VAL A 191 1.73 15.67 -2.24
C VAL A 191 2.77 16.42 -1.42
N LEU A 192 3.65 15.68 -0.77
CA LEU A 192 4.73 16.22 0.04
C LEU A 192 5.89 15.22 0.13
N PRO A 193 7.15 15.67 0.27
CA PRO A 193 8.22 14.77 0.66
C PRO A 193 7.97 14.33 2.10
N SER A 194 7.98 13.04 2.34
CA SER A 194 7.73 12.49 3.67
C SER A 194 8.55 11.20 3.85
N ARG A 195 7.93 10.15 4.37
CA ARG A 195 8.47 8.79 4.33
C ARG A 195 8.01 8.17 3.00
N PRO A 196 8.73 7.19 2.42
CA PRO A 196 8.29 6.52 1.20
C PRO A 196 7.06 5.64 1.48
N GLU A 197 5.90 6.29 1.59
CA GLU A 197 4.62 5.73 1.98
C GLU A 197 3.47 6.39 1.20
N LEU A 198 2.36 5.65 1.12
CA LEU A 198 1.05 6.15 0.73
C LEU A 198 0.13 5.96 1.94
N ARG A 199 -0.74 6.93 2.22
CA ARG A 199 -1.60 6.88 3.41
C ARG A 199 -2.95 7.50 3.15
N TYR A 200 -4.00 6.90 3.71
CA TYR A 200 -5.36 7.44 3.71
C TYR A 200 -5.72 7.95 5.11
N TYR A 201 -6.34 9.13 5.20
CA TYR A 201 -6.86 9.68 6.45
C TYR A 201 -7.94 10.74 6.17
N GLU A 202 -9.15 10.56 6.71
CA GLU A 202 -10.25 11.55 6.62
C GLU A 202 -10.49 12.12 5.20
N ASN A 203 -10.48 11.25 4.18
CA ASN A 203 -10.64 11.60 2.75
C ASN A 203 -9.43 12.29 2.10
N HIS A 204 -8.29 12.32 2.80
CA HIS A 204 -6.99 12.68 2.25
C HIS A 204 -6.20 11.43 1.89
N ILE A 205 -5.63 11.41 0.69
CA ILE A 205 -4.58 10.48 0.29
C ILE A 205 -3.26 11.23 0.24
N PHE A 206 -2.32 10.84 1.11
CA PHE A 206 -0.97 11.37 1.13
C PHE A 206 -0.08 10.57 0.19
N ILE A 207 0.66 11.28 -0.65
CA ILE A 207 1.62 10.74 -1.60
C ILE A 207 2.99 11.32 -1.29
N ASP A 208 3.92 10.45 -0.91
CA ASP A 208 5.33 10.81 -0.87
C ASP A 208 5.86 11.12 -2.27
N SER A 209 6.52 12.25 -2.43
CA SER A 209 7.11 12.65 -3.71
C SER A 209 8.15 11.65 -4.24
N GLY A 210 8.84 10.94 -3.34
CA GLY A 210 9.77 9.87 -3.71
C GLY A 210 9.07 8.67 -4.37
N VAL A 211 7.84 8.36 -3.97
CA VAL A 211 7.01 7.33 -4.61
C VAL A 211 6.64 7.72 -6.04
N ILE A 212 6.30 8.99 -6.28
CA ILE A 212 6.01 9.52 -7.63
C ILE A 212 7.22 9.35 -8.55
N ALA A 213 8.42 9.64 -8.06
CA ALA A 213 9.66 9.50 -8.84
C ALA A 213 10.08 8.03 -9.03
N ALA A 214 9.80 7.17 -8.04
CA ALA A 214 10.28 5.79 -8.04
C ALA A 214 9.39 4.83 -8.84
N GLY A 215 8.10 5.10 -8.93
CA GLY A 215 7.14 4.29 -9.70
C GLY A 215 6.80 4.91 -11.06
N ASN A 216 5.94 4.23 -11.81
CA ASN A 216 5.27 4.82 -12.97
C ASN A 216 3.84 5.27 -12.60
N ASN A 217 3.23 6.14 -13.40
CA ASN A 217 1.92 6.71 -13.09
C ASN A 217 0.80 5.65 -13.03
N SER A 218 0.84 4.62 -13.89
CA SER A 218 -0.17 3.54 -13.87
C SER A 218 -0.13 2.75 -12.56
N GLN A 219 1.08 2.44 -12.08
CA GLN A 219 1.31 1.80 -10.79
C GLN A 219 0.82 2.69 -9.65
N LEU A 220 1.13 3.99 -9.68
CA LEU A 220 0.64 4.93 -8.68
C LEU A 220 -0.90 4.94 -8.65
N LEU A 221 -1.58 5.03 -9.80
CA LEU A 221 -3.04 4.98 -9.86
C LEU A 221 -3.61 3.69 -9.27
N GLY A 222 -3.00 2.54 -9.57
CA GLY A 222 -3.38 1.24 -8.97
C GLY A 222 -3.23 1.25 -7.44
N GLN A 223 -2.10 1.73 -6.94
CA GLN A 223 -1.82 1.86 -5.51
C GLN A 223 -2.78 2.82 -4.79
N LEU A 224 -3.12 3.96 -5.40
CA LEU A 224 -4.09 4.90 -4.84
C LEU A 224 -5.51 4.32 -4.83
N THR A 225 -5.89 3.59 -5.89
CA THR A 225 -7.19 2.91 -5.97
C THR A 225 -7.30 1.83 -4.89
N ALA A 226 -6.29 0.98 -4.76
CA ALA A 226 -6.25 -0.07 -3.73
C ALA A 226 -6.23 0.51 -2.31
N LEU A 227 -5.50 1.62 -2.10
CA LEU A 227 -5.48 2.30 -0.81
C LEU A 227 -6.86 2.84 -0.44
N ALA A 228 -7.56 3.50 -1.37
CA ALA A 228 -8.92 3.98 -1.15
C ALA A 228 -9.89 2.81 -0.91
N TYR A 229 -9.82 1.76 -1.73
CA TYR A 229 -10.60 0.53 -1.55
C TYR A 229 -10.46 -0.03 -0.12
N ARG A 230 -9.21 -0.20 0.36
CA ARG A 230 -8.95 -0.70 1.72
C ARG A 230 -9.57 0.14 2.83
N ASN A 231 -9.67 1.45 2.65
CA ASN A 231 -10.11 2.37 3.70
C ASN A 231 -11.58 2.76 3.59
N LEU A 232 -12.20 2.59 2.43
CA LEU A 232 -13.58 3.00 2.17
C LEU A 232 -14.51 1.82 1.94
N ALA A 233 -14.08 0.79 1.23
CA ALA A 233 -14.93 -0.33 0.83
C ALA A 233 -14.85 -1.55 1.76
N VAL A 234 -13.84 -1.63 2.63
CA VAL A 234 -13.64 -2.79 3.51
C VAL A 234 -14.39 -2.57 4.83
N PRO A 235 -15.38 -3.41 5.18
CA PRO A 235 -16.13 -3.22 6.42
C PRO A 235 -15.23 -3.37 7.64
N VAL A 236 -15.37 -2.48 8.62
CA VAL A 236 -14.60 -2.53 9.87
C VAL A 236 -14.95 -3.78 10.66
N GLY A 237 -13.95 -4.46 11.22
CA GLY A 237 -14.17 -5.63 12.07
C GLY A 237 -12.88 -6.16 12.69
N PRO A 238 -12.99 -7.08 13.65
CA PRO A 238 -11.82 -7.72 14.23
C PRO A 238 -11.05 -8.50 13.16
N GLY A 239 -9.72 -8.50 13.28
CA GLY A 239 -8.88 -9.35 12.45
C GLY A 239 -9.08 -10.83 12.77
N PRO A 240 -8.62 -11.74 11.89
CA PRO A 240 -8.81 -13.18 12.07
C PRO A 240 -8.16 -13.72 13.35
N LEU A 241 -7.00 -13.19 13.75
CA LEU A 241 -6.30 -13.58 14.99
C LEU A 241 -6.94 -13.00 16.27
N ALA A 242 -7.85 -12.05 16.14
CA ALA A 242 -8.58 -11.45 17.27
C ALA A 242 -9.97 -12.07 17.46
N SER A 243 -10.34 -13.05 16.62
CA SER A 243 -11.64 -13.71 16.59
C SER A 243 -11.49 -15.19 16.98
N SER A 244 -12.60 -15.87 17.28
CA SER A 244 -12.64 -17.30 17.60
C SER A 244 -13.72 -18.04 16.80
N GLY A 245 -13.55 -19.35 16.63
CA GLY A 245 -14.55 -20.23 16.02
C GLY A 245 -15.03 -19.73 14.65
N THR A 246 -16.35 -19.69 14.46
CA THR A 246 -16.97 -19.27 13.19
C THR A 246 -16.50 -17.89 12.74
N ALA A 247 -16.39 -16.94 13.68
CA ALA A 247 -15.96 -15.57 13.39
C ALA A 247 -14.50 -15.48 12.92
N ALA A 248 -13.62 -16.38 13.38
CA ALA A 248 -12.23 -16.40 12.94
C ALA A 248 -12.09 -16.89 11.50
N ILE A 249 -12.85 -17.93 11.12
CA ILE A 249 -12.92 -18.42 9.74
C ILE A 249 -13.51 -17.33 8.83
N ALA A 250 -14.64 -16.73 9.20
CA ALA A 250 -15.26 -15.66 8.42
C ALA A 250 -14.30 -14.46 8.25
N SER A 251 -13.62 -14.04 9.32
CA SER A 251 -12.64 -12.94 9.27
C SER A 251 -11.41 -13.26 8.43
N LEU A 252 -10.98 -14.52 8.37
CA LEU A 252 -9.91 -14.95 7.47
C LEU A 252 -10.34 -14.80 6.01
N PHE A 253 -11.53 -15.29 5.64
CA PHE A 253 -12.05 -15.18 4.27
C PHE A 253 -12.41 -13.75 3.88
N LYS A 254 -12.92 -12.94 4.82
CA LYS A 254 -13.05 -11.48 4.66
C LYS A 254 -11.70 -10.87 4.30
N SER A 255 -10.66 -11.17 5.07
CA SER A 255 -9.31 -10.66 4.79
C SER A 255 -8.80 -11.10 3.42
N LEU A 256 -9.00 -12.37 3.04
CA LEU A 256 -8.61 -12.89 1.72
C LEU A 256 -9.32 -12.20 0.57
N ALA A 257 -10.63 -11.99 0.67
CA ALA A 257 -11.42 -11.35 -0.37
C ALA A 257 -10.99 -9.88 -0.55
N TYR A 258 -11.03 -9.10 0.53
CA TYR A 258 -10.75 -7.66 0.46
C TYR A 258 -9.28 -7.35 0.17
N GLU A 259 -8.32 -8.00 0.83
CA GLU A 259 -6.90 -7.81 0.47
C GLU A 259 -6.58 -8.43 -0.89
N GLY A 260 -7.34 -9.43 -1.34
CA GLY A 260 -7.20 -9.99 -2.68
C GLY A 260 -7.56 -9.01 -3.77
N VAL A 261 -8.72 -8.37 -3.67
CA VAL A 261 -9.15 -7.28 -4.58
C VAL A 261 -8.16 -6.12 -4.51
N ALA A 262 -7.82 -5.64 -3.31
CA ALA A 262 -6.88 -4.53 -3.15
C ALA A 262 -5.50 -4.83 -3.75
N SER A 263 -4.97 -6.04 -3.51
CA SER A 263 -3.69 -6.47 -4.06
C SER A 263 -3.74 -6.59 -5.59
N TRP A 264 -4.87 -7.02 -6.15
CA TRP A 264 -5.07 -7.08 -7.60
C TRP A 264 -5.09 -5.67 -8.21
N LEU A 265 -5.80 -4.71 -7.60
CA LEU A 265 -5.82 -3.30 -8.00
C LEU A 265 -4.43 -2.66 -7.98
N GLU A 266 -3.61 -3.03 -6.99
CA GLU A 266 -2.22 -2.62 -6.85
C GLU A 266 -1.29 -3.20 -7.91
N ASP A 267 -1.69 -4.31 -8.54
CA ASP A 267 -0.84 -5.12 -9.40
C ASP A 267 0.50 -5.49 -8.71
N ILE A 268 0.40 -6.02 -7.49
CA ILE A 268 1.56 -6.35 -6.63
C ILE A 268 2.69 -7.08 -7.38
N PRO A 269 2.43 -8.10 -8.23
CA PRO A 269 3.48 -8.79 -8.98
C PRO A 269 4.27 -7.96 -9.97
N ASN A 270 3.69 -6.89 -10.50
CA ASN A 270 4.34 -6.01 -11.46
C ASN A 270 4.72 -4.66 -10.85
N THR A 271 4.51 -4.47 -9.54
CA THR A 271 4.91 -3.24 -8.85
C THR A 271 6.42 -3.21 -8.70
N ILE A 272 7.06 -2.29 -9.44
CA ILE A 272 8.51 -2.15 -9.51
C ILE A 272 8.85 -0.68 -9.20
N PHE A 273 9.78 -0.49 -8.27
CA PHE A 273 10.35 0.82 -7.98
C PHE A 273 11.76 0.94 -8.57
N ALA A 274 12.16 2.17 -8.87
CA ALA A 274 13.51 2.50 -9.32
C ALA A 274 14.56 1.85 -8.39
N PRO A 275 15.46 0.99 -8.92
CA PRO A 275 16.39 0.21 -8.09
C PRO A 275 17.36 1.08 -7.29
N GLU A 276 17.60 2.31 -7.75
CA GLU A 276 18.45 3.28 -7.08
C GLU A 276 17.76 4.03 -5.92
N HIS A 277 16.44 3.91 -5.76
CA HIS A 277 15.73 4.56 -4.66
C HIS A 277 16.20 3.96 -3.32
N PRO A 278 16.65 4.79 -2.34
CA PRO A 278 17.40 4.31 -1.17
C PRO A 278 16.60 3.47 -0.16
N VAL A 279 15.27 3.49 -0.27
CA VAL A 279 14.34 2.67 0.51
C VAL A 279 13.57 1.71 -0.41
N LEU A 280 12.78 2.26 -1.34
CA LEU A 280 11.92 1.53 -2.27
C LEU A 280 12.65 0.61 -3.27
N GLY A 281 13.88 0.92 -3.69
CA GLY A 281 14.60 0.11 -4.70
C GLY A 281 14.95 -1.30 -4.23
N SER A 282 14.94 -1.54 -2.92
CA SER A 282 15.14 -2.86 -2.31
C SER A 282 13.84 -3.62 -2.03
N VAL A 283 12.68 -3.01 -2.31
CA VAL A 283 11.38 -3.62 -2.02
C VAL A 283 11.06 -4.64 -3.11
N GLN A 284 11.35 -5.90 -2.84
CA GLN A 284 10.79 -7.03 -3.59
C GLN A 284 9.40 -7.34 -3.03
N LEU A 285 8.34 -6.97 -3.77
CA LEU A 285 6.96 -7.23 -3.36
C LEU A 285 6.53 -8.68 -3.62
N VAL A 286 7.13 -9.30 -4.63
CA VAL A 286 6.86 -10.69 -5.01
C VAL A 286 8.17 -11.48 -4.92
N PRO A 287 8.29 -12.37 -3.92
CA PRO A 287 9.37 -13.34 -3.88
C PRO A 287 9.29 -14.29 -5.07
N GLU A 288 10.42 -14.90 -5.43
CA GLU A 288 10.49 -15.90 -6.52
C GLU A 288 9.50 -17.06 -6.33
N ASP A 289 9.14 -17.38 -5.07
CA ASP A 289 8.23 -18.46 -4.70
C ASP A 289 6.77 -18.01 -4.46
N PHE A 290 6.40 -16.78 -4.82
CA PHE A 290 5.08 -16.19 -4.52
C PHE A 290 3.91 -17.09 -4.94
N TRP A 291 3.89 -17.56 -6.18
CA TRP A 291 2.83 -18.42 -6.72
C TRP A 291 2.79 -19.77 -6.01
N ASP A 292 3.96 -20.39 -5.91
CA ASP A 292 4.22 -21.67 -5.30
C ASP A 292 3.74 -21.72 -3.84
N THR A 293 4.08 -20.68 -3.08
CA THR A 293 3.68 -20.53 -1.68
C THR A 293 2.19 -20.24 -1.55
N SER A 294 1.58 -19.47 -2.46
CA SER A 294 0.13 -19.23 -2.46
C SER A 294 -0.66 -20.51 -2.71
N ILE A 295 -0.27 -21.29 -3.73
CA ILE A 295 -0.89 -22.58 -4.05
C ILE A 295 -0.78 -23.54 -2.86
N ARG A 296 0.42 -23.68 -2.27
CA ARG A 296 0.63 -24.55 -1.11
C ARG A 296 -0.21 -24.11 0.10
N SER A 297 -0.30 -22.80 0.34
CA SER A 297 -1.03 -22.26 1.49
C SER A 297 -2.54 -22.45 1.34
N LEU A 298 -3.10 -22.21 0.14
CA LEU A 298 -4.51 -22.49 -0.14
C LEU A 298 -4.82 -23.99 -0.07
N ALA A 299 -3.95 -24.85 -0.62
CA ALA A 299 -4.12 -26.30 -0.52
C ALA A 299 -3.98 -26.81 0.93
N SER A 300 -3.17 -26.13 1.76
CA SER A 300 -3.08 -26.43 3.19
C SER A 300 -4.36 -26.02 3.91
N LEU A 301 -4.88 -24.82 3.63
CA LEU A 301 -6.15 -24.35 4.18
C LEU A 301 -7.29 -25.32 3.82
N ASP A 302 -7.41 -25.71 2.54
CA ASP A 302 -8.39 -26.68 2.05
C ASP A 302 -8.26 -28.07 2.70
N ARG A 303 -7.04 -28.50 3.04
CA ARG A 303 -6.83 -29.79 3.73
C ARG A 303 -7.35 -29.78 5.17
N HIS A 304 -7.22 -28.65 5.87
CA HIS A 304 -7.47 -28.57 7.30
C HIS A 304 -8.87 -28.05 7.66
N LEU A 305 -9.47 -27.19 6.82
CA LEU A 305 -10.81 -26.65 7.06
C LEU A 305 -11.90 -27.71 7.28
N PRO A 306 -11.99 -28.82 6.52
CA PRO A 306 -13.08 -29.77 6.67
C PRO A 306 -13.24 -30.34 8.08
N ALA A 307 -12.15 -30.42 8.85
CA ALA A 307 -12.16 -30.95 10.21
C ALA A 307 -12.89 -30.04 11.22
N VAL A 308 -13.02 -28.74 10.92
CA VAL A 308 -13.58 -27.73 11.83
C VAL A 308 -14.86 -27.08 11.30
N LEU A 309 -15.24 -27.32 10.04
CA LEU A 309 -16.40 -26.67 9.41
C LEU A 309 -17.76 -27.16 9.94
N GLU A 310 -17.84 -28.37 10.53
CA GLU A 310 -19.09 -28.89 11.10
C GLU A 310 -19.47 -28.22 12.43
N ASP A 311 -18.49 -27.89 13.27
CA ASP A 311 -18.67 -27.20 14.55
C ASP A 311 -17.47 -26.30 14.90
N PRO A 312 -17.32 -25.14 14.22
CA PRO A 312 -16.17 -24.26 14.43
C PRO A 312 -16.11 -23.68 15.84
N ASP A 313 -17.28 -23.48 16.47
CA ASP A 313 -17.38 -22.90 17.81
C ASP A 313 -17.14 -23.96 18.91
N GLY A 314 -17.28 -25.25 18.59
CA GLY A 314 -16.89 -26.37 19.44
C GLY A 314 -15.39 -26.69 19.44
N ASP A 315 -14.65 -26.32 18.39
CA ASP A 315 -13.21 -26.57 18.25
C ASP A 315 -12.40 -25.27 17.98
N THR A 316 -12.52 -24.31 18.90
CA THR A 316 -11.88 -23.00 18.74
C THR A 316 -10.34 -23.07 18.71
N GLU A 317 -9.73 -24.10 19.30
CA GLU A 317 -8.27 -24.29 19.31
C GLU A 317 -7.78 -24.71 17.92
N ALA A 318 -8.39 -25.72 17.30
CA ALA A 318 -8.03 -26.12 15.94
C ALA A 318 -8.29 -25.00 14.93
N VAL A 319 -9.38 -24.23 15.09
CA VAL A 319 -9.64 -23.04 14.28
C VAL A 319 -8.52 -22.02 14.42
N ALA A 320 -8.07 -21.73 15.65
CA ALA A 320 -6.98 -20.80 15.89
C ALA A 320 -5.67 -21.25 15.22
N GLU A 321 -5.34 -22.54 15.29
CA GLU A 321 -4.15 -23.09 14.61
C GLU A 321 -4.22 -22.94 13.09
N ILE A 322 -5.38 -23.21 12.47
CA ILE A 322 -5.59 -23.05 11.03
C ILE A 322 -5.42 -21.59 10.63
N VAL A 323 -6.03 -20.68 11.38
CA VAL A 323 -5.98 -19.23 11.11
C VAL A 323 -4.57 -18.68 11.31
N GLU A 324 -3.88 -19.05 12.39
CA GLU A 324 -2.50 -18.65 12.64
C GLU A 324 -1.56 -19.17 11.54
N GLY A 325 -1.75 -20.43 11.11
CA GLY A 325 -1.01 -21.02 10.00
C GLY A 325 -1.21 -20.24 8.69
N ALA A 326 -2.45 -19.89 8.35
CA ALA A 326 -2.79 -19.10 7.18
C ALA A 326 -2.15 -17.69 7.21
N VAL A 327 -2.27 -16.98 8.34
CA VAL A 327 -1.71 -15.64 8.51
C VAL A 327 -0.18 -15.68 8.45
N SER A 328 0.45 -16.63 9.15
CA SER A 328 1.91 -16.77 9.21
C SER A 328 2.52 -17.14 7.86
N ALA A 329 1.79 -17.88 7.02
CA ALA A 329 2.19 -18.20 5.65
C ALA A 329 2.07 -17.01 4.67
N GLY A 330 1.50 -15.88 5.12
CA GLY A 330 1.24 -14.72 4.25
C GLY A 330 0.08 -14.96 3.29
N LEU A 331 -0.86 -15.85 3.63
CA LEU A 331 -1.94 -16.28 2.74
C LEU A 331 -2.90 -15.13 2.40
N ILE A 332 -3.17 -14.21 3.34
CA ILE A 332 -4.12 -13.10 3.15
C ILE A 332 -3.81 -12.31 1.87
N ASN A 333 -2.58 -11.79 1.75
CA ASN A 333 -2.23 -10.94 0.61
C ASN A 333 -2.00 -11.77 -0.65
N ARG A 334 -1.16 -12.82 -0.58
CA ARG A 334 -0.75 -13.56 -1.78
C ARG A 334 -1.83 -14.51 -2.28
N GLY A 335 -2.45 -15.24 -1.35
CA GLY A 335 -3.58 -16.13 -1.65
C GLY A 335 -4.79 -15.34 -2.12
N GLY A 336 -5.14 -14.24 -1.45
CA GLY A 336 -6.19 -13.34 -1.88
C GLY A 336 -5.95 -12.79 -3.30
N TRP A 337 -4.73 -12.30 -3.58
CA TRP A 337 -4.37 -11.85 -4.93
C TRP A 337 -4.57 -12.96 -5.95
N CYS A 338 -4.10 -14.18 -5.66
CA CYS A 338 -4.25 -15.32 -6.56
C CYS A 338 -5.73 -15.62 -6.83
N MET A 339 -6.58 -15.60 -5.80
CA MET A 339 -8.03 -15.80 -5.95
C MET A 339 -8.65 -14.75 -6.87
N ALA A 340 -8.41 -13.46 -6.61
CA ALA A 340 -8.91 -12.36 -7.43
C ALA A 340 -8.40 -12.45 -8.88
N SER A 341 -7.11 -12.74 -9.07
CA SER A 341 -6.51 -12.89 -10.38
C SER A 341 -7.10 -14.06 -11.19
N THR A 342 -7.46 -15.16 -10.52
CA THR A 342 -8.08 -16.32 -11.17
C THR A 342 -9.50 -15.99 -11.62
N ILE A 343 -10.27 -15.24 -10.82
CA ILE A 343 -11.57 -14.71 -11.22
C ILE A 343 -11.41 -13.87 -12.48
N VAL A 344 -10.49 -12.89 -12.49
CA VAL A 344 -10.29 -12.01 -13.66
C VAL A 344 -9.80 -12.79 -14.88
N ALA A 345 -8.86 -13.71 -14.72
CA ALA A 345 -8.27 -14.45 -15.83
C ALA A 345 -9.24 -15.42 -16.52
N VAL A 346 -10.29 -15.87 -15.82
CA VAL A 346 -11.24 -16.87 -16.32
C VAL A 346 -12.63 -16.29 -16.57
N LEU A 347 -13.14 -15.46 -15.66
CA LEU A 347 -14.49 -14.90 -15.68
C LEU A 347 -14.52 -13.41 -16.07
N GLY A 348 -13.37 -12.72 -16.02
CA GLY A 348 -13.24 -11.31 -16.39
C GLY A 348 -13.27 -10.34 -15.20
N GLU A 349 -12.82 -9.11 -15.43
CA GLU A 349 -12.77 -8.05 -14.42
C GLU A 349 -14.16 -7.62 -13.93
N GLU A 350 -15.15 -7.55 -14.83
CA GLU A 350 -16.54 -7.24 -14.45
C GLU A 350 -17.08 -8.23 -13.42
N ARG A 351 -16.71 -9.51 -13.54
CA ARG A 351 -17.13 -10.52 -12.55
C ARG A 351 -16.47 -10.30 -11.19
N LEU A 352 -15.19 -9.92 -11.17
CA LEU A 352 -14.52 -9.56 -9.92
C LEU A 352 -15.18 -8.34 -9.27
N LEU A 353 -15.58 -7.36 -10.08
CA LEU A 353 -16.24 -6.14 -9.62
C LEU A 353 -17.59 -6.45 -8.96
N GLU A 354 -18.42 -7.29 -9.60
CA GLU A 354 -19.74 -7.71 -9.08
C GLU A 354 -19.64 -8.31 -7.68
N VAL A 355 -18.57 -9.08 -7.40
CA VAL A 355 -18.42 -9.85 -6.16
C VAL A 355 -17.45 -9.21 -5.16
N ALA A 356 -16.89 -8.04 -5.45
CA ALA A 356 -15.79 -7.46 -4.67
C ALA A 356 -16.17 -7.18 -3.21
N HIS A 357 -17.46 -6.90 -2.96
CA HIS A 357 -18.00 -6.48 -1.67
C HIS A 357 -18.71 -7.61 -0.92
N SER A 358 -18.90 -8.77 -1.53
CA SER A 358 -19.55 -9.92 -0.90
C SER A 358 -18.57 -11.07 -0.74
N VAL A 359 -18.19 -11.37 0.51
CA VAL A 359 -17.22 -12.46 0.81
C VAL A 359 -17.72 -13.82 0.30
N PRO A 360 -18.97 -14.25 0.52
CA PRO A 360 -19.46 -15.51 -0.03
C PRO A 360 -19.43 -15.53 -1.57
N GLU A 361 -19.85 -14.45 -2.22
CA GLU A 361 -19.88 -14.37 -3.68
C GLU A 361 -18.47 -14.36 -4.28
N PHE A 362 -17.50 -13.69 -3.65
CA PHE A 362 -16.09 -13.71 -4.05
C PHE A 362 -15.53 -15.14 -3.99
N VAL A 363 -15.78 -15.85 -2.89
CA VAL A 363 -15.34 -17.24 -2.71
C VAL A 363 -16.03 -18.17 -3.72
N ALA A 364 -17.31 -17.92 -4.01
CA ALA A 364 -18.05 -18.66 -5.04
C ALA A 364 -17.54 -18.40 -6.46
N ALA A 365 -17.24 -17.14 -6.81
CA ALA A 365 -16.66 -16.78 -8.10
C ALA A 365 -15.27 -17.40 -8.29
N TYR A 366 -14.45 -17.46 -7.23
CA TYR A 366 -13.18 -18.19 -7.27
C TYR A 366 -13.39 -19.68 -7.54
N GLN A 367 -14.34 -20.31 -6.85
CA GLN A 367 -14.67 -21.72 -7.06
C GLN A 367 -15.18 -22.00 -8.48
N GLU A 368 -16.01 -21.10 -9.02
CA GLU A 368 -16.48 -21.16 -10.41
C GLU A 368 -15.31 -21.04 -11.41
N ALA A 369 -14.45 -20.04 -11.23
CA ALA A 369 -13.30 -19.78 -12.08
C ALA A 369 -12.32 -20.97 -12.13
N THR A 370 -12.02 -21.56 -10.97
CA THR A 370 -11.11 -22.71 -10.87
C THR A 370 -11.70 -23.98 -11.48
N ARG A 371 -13.02 -24.23 -11.32
CA ARG A 371 -13.71 -25.36 -11.97
C ARG A 371 -13.77 -25.22 -13.50
N ASN A 372 -13.96 -24.00 -14.00
CA ASN A 372 -14.02 -23.71 -15.44
C ASN A 372 -12.64 -23.76 -16.13
N ASN A 373 -11.55 -23.84 -15.36
CA ASN A 373 -10.19 -23.77 -15.88
C ASN A 373 -9.24 -24.71 -15.12
N ALA A 374 -9.61 -25.99 -15.05
CA ALA A 374 -8.78 -27.05 -14.49
C ALA A 374 -7.57 -27.35 -15.41
N LYS A 375 -6.59 -26.45 -15.43
CA LYS A 375 -5.29 -26.67 -16.08
C LYS A 375 -4.27 -27.18 -15.05
N PRO A 376 -3.37 -28.09 -15.46
CA PRO A 376 -2.27 -28.49 -14.60
C PRO A 376 -1.39 -27.30 -14.26
N LEU A 377 -0.79 -27.33 -13.07
CA LEU A 377 0.17 -26.32 -12.63
C LEU A 377 1.31 -26.20 -13.63
N PRO A 378 1.64 -24.97 -14.10
CA PRO A 378 2.78 -24.78 -14.97
C PRO A 378 4.08 -25.08 -14.19
N PRO A 379 5.15 -25.55 -14.86
CA PRO A 379 6.45 -25.73 -14.23
C PRO A 379 6.99 -24.42 -13.64
N ARG A 380 7.80 -24.53 -12.56
CA ARG A 380 8.33 -23.45 -11.70
C ARG A 380 8.99 -22.25 -12.40
N HIS A 381 9.28 -22.33 -13.69
CA HIS A 381 9.97 -21.30 -14.48
C HIS A 381 9.12 -20.71 -15.61
N GLU A 382 7.84 -21.07 -15.71
CA GLU A 382 6.93 -20.51 -16.71
C GLU A 382 6.33 -19.15 -16.29
N VAL A 383 5.82 -18.43 -17.29
CA VAL A 383 5.38 -17.03 -17.22
C VAL A 383 4.28 -16.82 -16.15
N PRO A 384 4.29 -15.71 -15.38
CA PRO A 384 3.32 -15.42 -14.31
C PRO A 384 1.84 -15.62 -14.68
N GLY A 385 1.44 -15.35 -15.93
CA GLY A 385 0.06 -15.52 -16.40
C GLY A 385 -0.45 -16.96 -16.47
N ALA A 386 0.44 -17.96 -16.45
CA ALA A 386 0.06 -19.37 -16.42
C ALA A 386 -0.41 -19.81 -15.02
N TYR A 387 0.14 -19.21 -13.95
CA TYR A 387 -0.21 -19.54 -12.56
C TYR A 387 -1.60 -19.07 -12.16
N GLN A 388 -2.00 -17.87 -12.61
CA GLN A 388 -3.35 -17.32 -12.40
C GLN A 388 -4.45 -18.28 -12.89
N ARG A 389 -4.12 -19.09 -13.90
CA ARG A 389 -5.01 -20.05 -14.55
C ARG A 389 -4.90 -21.48 -14.02
N ALA A 390 -4.08 -21.71 -13.01
CA ALA A 390 -3.81 -23.05 -12.49
C ALA A 390 -4.06 -23.17 -10.98
N MET A 391 -4.74 -22.18 -10.38
CA MET A 391 -5.17 -22.25 -8.98
C MET A 391 -6.19 -23.38 -8.79
N PRO A 392 -6.03 -24.23 -7.75
CA PRO A 392 -6.92 -25.36 -7.54
C PRO A 392 -8.27 -24.94 -6.91
N PRO A 393 -9.39 -25.61 -7.25
CA PRO A 393 -10.65 -25.41 -6.54
C PRO A 393 -10.54 -25.93 -5.10
N PHE A 394 -11.41 -25.44 -4.21
CA PHE A 394 -11.64 -26.07 -2.91
C PHE A 394 -12.23 -27.47 -3.10
N SER A 395 -11.78 -28.42 -2.27
CA SER A 395 -12.29 -29.78 -2.24
C SER A 395 -13.78 -29.81 -1.85
N PRO A 396 -14.54 -30.85 -2.21
CA PRO A 396 -15.95 -30.97 -1.82
C PRO A 396 -16.16 -30.83 -0.30
N GLY A 397 -15.30 -31.45 0.52
CA GLY A 397 -15.40 -31.38 1.98
C GLY A 397 -15.23 -29.96 2.55
N THR A 398 -14.40 -29.12 1.91
CA THR A 398 -14.30 -27.70 2.29
C THR A 398 -15.47 -26.91 1.72
N TRP A 399 -15.76 -27.08 0.43
CA TRP A 399 -16.76 -26.28 -0.29
C TRP A 399 -18.17 -26.42 0.31
N ASP A 400 -18.57 -27.65 0.63
CA ASP A 400 -19.92 -27.96 1.09
C ASP A 400 -20.20 -27.38 2.49
N GLY A 401 -19.16 -27.17 3.32
CA GLY A 401 -19.28 -26.53 4.64
C GLY A 401 -18.96 -25.03 4.65
N LEU A 402 -18.00 -24.59 3.84
CA LEU A 402 -17.48 -23.22 3.87
C LEU A 402 -18.51 -22.21 3.36
N LEU A 403 -19.09 -22.42 2.18
CA LEU A 403 -20.00 -21.43 1.60
C LEU A 403 -21.23 -21.18 2.50
N PRO A 404 -21.94 -22.22 2.99
CA PRO A 404 -23.07 -22.01 3.89
C PRO A 404 -22.67 -21.29 5.19
N LEU A 405 -21.49 -21.59 5.75
CA LEU A 405 -20.97 -20.91 6.93
C LEU A 405 -20.78 -19.41 6.69
N LEU A 406 -20.18 -19.04 5.55
CA LEU A 406 -19.96 -17.64 5.20
C LEU A 406 -21.29 -16.90 4.95
N GLU A 407 -22.21 -17.53 4.20
CA GLU A 407 -23.56 -16.98 3.95
C GLU A 407 -24.33 -16.75 5.26
N GLU A 408 -24.34 -17.74 6.17
CA GLU A 408 -24.99 -17.59 7.47
C GLU A 408 -24.32 -16.49 8.32
N TYR A 409 -23.00 -16.48 8.40
CA TYR A 409 -22.27 -15.52 9.23
C TYR A 409 -22.54 -14.08 8.78
N PHE A 410 -22.30 -13.78 7.50
CA PHE A 410 -22.42 -12.40 7.01
C PHE A 410 -23.89 -11.94 6.90
N SER A 411 -24.85 -12.85 6.68
CA SER A 411 -26.28 -12.49 6.74
C SER A 411 -26.72 -12.07 8.14
N ARG A 412 -26.12 -12.66 9.18
CA ARG A 412 -26.42 -12.33 10.57
C ARG A 412 -25.73 -11.06 11.04
N THR A 413 -24.53 -10.75 10.54
CA THR A 413 -23.80 -9.53 10.93
C THR A 413 -24.24 -8.29 10.16
N GLY A 414 -25.04 -8.45 9.08
CA GLY A 414 -25.47 -7.34 8.23
C GLY A 414 -24.38 -6.86 7.26
N ASP A 415 -23.35 -7.70 7.05
CA ASP A 415 -22.21 -7.43 6.17
C ASP A 415 -22.43 -8.00 4.74
N LEU A 416 -23.62 -8.50 4.41
CA LEU A 416 -23.97 -8.94 3.05
C LEU A 416 -24.53 -7.82 2.15
N ASP A 417 -25.05 -6.74 2.74
CA ASP A 417 -25.84 -5.71 2.06
C ASP A 417 -25.12 -4.34 1.96
N GLN A 418 -23.81 -4.29 2.24
CA GLN A 418 -22.95 -3.11 2.01
C GLN A 418 -22.01 -3.42 0.84
#